data_AF-A0A0Q0LY57-F1
#
_entry.id   AF-A0A0Q0LY57-F1
#
_cell.length_a   1.000
_cell.length_b   1.000
_cell.length_c   1.000
_cell.angle_alpha   90.00
_cell.angle_beta   90.00
_cell.angle_gamma   90.00
#
_symmetry.space_group_name_H-M   'P 1'
#
loop_
_entity.id
_entity.type
_entity.pdbx_description
1 polymer ?
#
loop_
_entity_poly.entity_id
_entity_poly.type
_entity_poly.pdbx_seq_one_letter_code
_entity_poly.pdbx_strand_id
1 'polypeptide(L)' 'MICPESIGLFTAPVAIAFGIMSALFSTRKYELQVEFQHTDETGIQWISVAKSNSSNVKNLFETQAKVIRKNIT' A
#
# COMPACT_ATOMS: atom_id res chain seq x y z
N MET A 1 0.73 1.32 38.86
CA MET A 1 0.79 2.56 38.06
C MET A 1 -0.56 3.24 38.17
N ILE A 2 -0.65 4.33 38.94
CA ILE A 2 -1.87 5.14 38.99
C ILE A 2 -1.61 6.29 38.03
N CYS A 3 -1.96 6.11 36.76
CA CYS A 3 -2.07 7.25 35.87
C CYS A 3 -3.24 8.08 36.42
N PRO A 4 -3.06 9.38 36.76
CA PRO A 4 -4.20 10.19 37.17
C PRO A 4 -5.23 10.18 36.04
N GLU A 5 -6.50 9.95 36.36
CA GLU A 5 -7.58 9.74 35.38
C GLU A 5 -7.62 10.82 34.29
N SER A 6 -7.26 12.05 34.66
CA SER A 6 -7.13 13.19 33.76
C SER A 6 -6.13 12.96 32.62
N ILE A 7 -4.98 12.33 32.87
CA ILE A 7 -3.97 12.09 31.82
C ILE A 7 -4.49 11.06 30.80
N GLY A 8 -5.22 10.03 31.24
CA GLY A 8 -5.81 9.03 30.35
C GLY A 8 -6.84 9.63 29.39
N LEU A 9 -7.65 10.56 29.88
CA LEU A 9 -8.72 11.21 29.10
C LEU A 9 -8.19 12.01 27.91
N PHE A 10 -7.02 12.65 28.04
CA PHE A 10 -6.40 13.43 26.96
C PHE A 10 -5.45 12.61 26.09
N THR A 11 -4.71 11.67 26.69
CA THR A 11 -3.72 10.88 25.94
C THR A 11 -4.36 9.88 24.99
N ALA A 12 -5.49 9.28 25.36
CA ALA A 12 -6.19 8.32 24.50
C ALA A 12 -6.66 8.90 23.15
N PRO A 13 -7.43 10.02 23.09
CA PRO A 13 -7.85 10.59 21.81
C PRO A 13 -6.66 11.12 20.99
N VAL A 14 -5.63 11.65 21.65
CA VAL A 14 -4.40 12.10 20.98
C VAL A 14 -3.67 10.92 20.33
N ALA A 15 -3.49 9.81 21.05
CA ALA A 15 -2.86 8.61 20.51
C ALA A 15 -3.65 8.03 19.33
N ILE A 16 -4.98 8.01 19.41
CA ILE A 16 -5.85 7.56 18.31
C ILE A 16 -5.69 8.48 17.09
N ALA A 17 -5.73 9.80 17.29
CA ALA A 17 -5.59 10.76 16.20
C ALA A 17 -4.24 10.59 15.49
N PHE A 18 -3.14 10.46 16.24
CA PHE A 18 -1.82 10.19 15.68
C PHE A 18 -1.77 8.84 14.96
N GLY A 19 -2.37 7.79 15.53
CA GLY A 19 -2.44 6.47 14.90
C GLY A 19 -3.16 6.50 13.55
N ILE A 20 -4.32 7.16 13.49
CA ILE A 20 -5.08 7.35 12.23
C ILE A 20 -4.24 8.13 11.22
N MET A 21 -3.64 9.24 11.65
CA MET A 21 -2.79 10.07 10.79
C MET A 21 -1.63 9.26 10.21
N SER A 22 -0.91 8.52 11.05
CA SER A 22 0.20 7.66 10.63
C SER A 22 -0.26 6.55 9.67
N ALA A 23 -1.42 5.95 9.89
CA ALA A 23 -1.98 4.94 8.99
C ALA A 23 -2.31 5.52 7.60
N LEU A 24 -2.86 6.74 7.54
CA LEU A 24 -3.16 7.44 6.29
C LEU A 24 -1.90 7.83 5.50
N PHE A 25 -0.80 8.15 6.19
CA PHE A 25 0.48 8.43 5.54
C PHE A 25 1.24 7.14 5.13
N SER A 26 1.08 6.06 5.89
CA SER A 26 1.78 4.78 5.64
C SER A 26 1.11 3.91 4.57
N THR A 27 -0.17 4.14 4.28
CA THR A 27 -0.92 3.34 3.31
C THR A 27 -0.26 3.37 1.93
N ARG A 28 0.02 2.17 1.40
CA ARG A 28 0.66 2.00 0.10
C ARG A 28 -0.36 2.30 -1.00
N LYS A 29 -0.27 3.50 -1.59
CA LYS A 29 -1.22 4.03 -2.58
C LYS A 29 -1.07 3.47 -3.98
N TYR A 30 0.13 2.96 -4.31
CA TYR A 30 0.49 2.54 -5.65
C TYR A 30 0.97 1.10 -5.64
N GLU A 31 0.56 0.33 -6.65
CA GLU A 31 0.84 -1.09 -6.76
C GLU A 31 1.10 -1.46 -8.21
N LEU A 32 2.22 -2.14 -8.45
CA LEU A 32 2.54 -2.76 -9.72
C LEU A 32 2.04 -4.20 -9.68
N GLN A 33 1.07 -4.51 -10.54
CA GLN A 33 0.51 -5.86 -10.67
C GLN A 33 0.79 -6.40 -12.07
N VAL A 34 0.97 -7.72 -12.14
CA VAL A 34 1.11 -8.46 -13.39
C VAL A 34 -0.08 -9.38 -13.53
N GLU A 35 -0.67 -9.37 -14.72
CA GLU A 35 -1.70 -10.32 -15.11
C GLU A 35 -1.03 -11.66 -15.40
N PHE A 36 -1.43 -12.69 -14.66
CA PHE A 36 -0.92 -14.03 -14.83
C PHE A 36 -2.07 -14.95 -15.22
N GLN A 37 -1.97 -15.51 -16.41
CA GLN A 37 -2.86 -16.57 -16.87
C GLN A 37 -2.25 -17.91 -16.45
N HIS A 38 -2.85 -18.55 -15.45
CA HIS A 38 -2.45 -19.91 -15.08
C HIS A 38 -2.85 -20.88 -16.18
N THR A 39 -2.04 -21.91 -16.41
CA THR A 39 -2.34 -23.02 -17.35
C THR A 39 -3.46 -23.93 -16.82
N ASP A 40 -3.81 -23.80 -15.55
CA ASP A 40 -4.91 -24.49 -14.88
C ASP A 40 -6.25 -23.74 -15.04
N GLU A 41 -7.36 -24.40 -14.75
CA GLU A 41 -8.75 -23.91 -14.88
C GLU A 41 -9.08 -22.71 -13.96
N THR A 42 -8.11 -22.24 -13.17
CA THR A 42 -8.21 -21.12 -12.22
C THR A 42 -8.29 -19.74 -12.88
N GLY A 43 -8.02 -19.62 -14.18
CA GLY A 43 -8.27 -18.41 -14.96
C GLY A 43 -7.21 -17.32 -14.78
N ILE A 44 -7.64 -16.06 -14.97
CA ILE A 44 -6.76 -14.88 -14.94
C ILE A 44 -6.66 -14.35 -13.51
N GLN A 45 -5.43 -14.21 -13.02
CA GLN A 45 -5.16 -13.65 -11.69
C GLN A 45 -4.19 -12.48 -11.75
N TRP A 46 -4.50 -11.43 -10.99
CA TRP A 46 -3.59 -10.30 -10.80
C TRP A 46 -2.68 -10.54 -9.61
N ILE A 47 -1.36 -10.51 -9.84
CA ILE A 47 -0.35 -10.73 -8.80
C ILE A 47 0.37 -9.41 -8.52
N SER A 48 0.40 -9.01 -7.25
CA SER A 48 1.15 -7.84 -6.80
C SER A 48 2.65 -8.10 -6.78
N VAL A 49 3.41 -7.37 -7.59
CA VAL A 49 4.88 -7.46 -7.63
C VAL A 49 5.52 -6.45 -6.68
N ALA A 50 5.02 -5.22 -6.64
CA ALA A 50 5.59 -4.16 -5.80
C ALA A 50 4.52 -3.17 -5.33
N LYS A 51 4.67 -2.64 -4.11
CA LYS A 51 3.77 -1.63 -3.53
C LYS A 51 4.56 -0.46 -2.98
N SER A 52 4.06 0.75 -3.17
CA SER A 52 4.68 1.98 -2.67
C SER A 52 3.63 3.04 -2.36
N ASN A 53 3.95 3.98 -1.47
CA ASN A 53 3.15 5.18 -1.22
C ASN A 53 3.74 6.43 -1.91
N SER A 54 4.91 6.31 -2.55
CA SER A 54 5.61 7.43 -3.19
C SER A 54 5.16 7.65 -4.63
N SER A 55 4.82 8.91 -4.96
CA SER A 55 4.44 9.32 -6.31
C SER A 55 5.58 9.16 -7.33
N ASN A 56 6.83 9.31 -6.91
CA ASN A 56 7.96 9.08 -7.81
C ASN A 56 8.05 7.60 -8.24
N VAL A 57 7.77 6.69 -7.30
CA VAL A 57 7.75 5.25 -7.56
C VAL A 57 6.58 4.86 -8.47
N LYS A 58 5.45 5.59 -8.44
CA LYS A 58 4.35 5.43 -9.40
C LYS A 58 4.83 5.62 -10.85
N ASN A 59 5.58 6.69 -11.13
CA ASN A 59 6.10 6.96 -12.47
C ASN A 59 7.08 5.86 -12.92
N LEU A 60 7.86 5.32 -11.98
CA LEU A 60 8.72 4.17 -12.23
C LEU A 60 7.91 2.91 -12.55
N PHE A 61 6.84 2.63 -11.78
CA PHE A 61 5.94 1.50 -12.06
C PHE A 61 5.27 1.62 -13.43
N GLU A 62 4.81 2.80 -13.83
CA GLU A 62 4.24 3.04 -15.16
C GLU A 62 5.26 2.81 -16.29
N THR A 63 6.51 3.24 -16.06
CA THR A 63 7.61 3.01 -17.01
C THR A 63 7.92 1.52 -17.14
N GLN A 64 8.01 0.81 -16.01
CA GLN A 64 8.24 -0.64 -16.00
C GLN A 64 7.09 -1.40 -16.67
N ALA A 65 5.84 -1.04 -16.40
CA ALA A 65 4.68 -1.65 -17.07
C ALA A 65 4.74 -1.48 -18.59
N LYS A 66 5.16 -0.31 -19.09
CA LYS A 66 5.35 -0.07 -20.54
C LYS A 66 6.48 -0.92 -21.12
N VAL A 67 7.61 -1.04 -20.42
CA VAL A 67 8.75 -1.86 -20.85
C VAL A 67 8.36 -3.34 -20.89
N ILE A 68 7.73 -3.85 -19.84
CA ILE A 68 7.26 -5.24 -19.77
C ILE A 68 6.30 -5.53 -20.91
N ARG A 69 5.31 -4.65 -21.15
CA ARG A 69 4.34 -4.82 -22.24
C ARG A 69 4.98 -4.87 -23.63
N LYS A 70 6.05 -4.08 -23.86
CA LYS A 70 6.80 -4.10 -25.12
C LYS A 70 7.62 -5.38 -25.33
N ASN A 71 8.09 -6.03 -24.26
CA ASN A 71 8.89 -7.26 -24.38
C ASN A 71 8.04 -8.53 -24.47
N ILE A 72 6.75 -8.46 -24.09
CA ILE A 72 5.80 -9.59 -24.16
C ILE A 72 5.07 -9.63 -25.52
N THR A 73 5.04 -8.52 -26.27
CA THR A 73 4.47 -8.42 -27.63
C THR A 73 5.56 -8.68 -28.66
#